data_AF-A0A357QN36-F1
#
_entry.id   AF-A0A357QN36-F1
#
_cell.length_a   1.000
_cell.length_b   1.000
_cell.length_c   1.000
_cell.angle_alpha   90.00
_cell.angle_beta   90.00
_cell.angle_gamma   90.00
#
_symmetry.space_group_name_H-M   'P 1'
#
loop_
_entity.id
_entity.type
_entity.pdbx_description
1 polymer ?
#
loop_
_entity_poly.entity_id
_entity_poly.type
_entity_poly.pdbx_seq_one_letter_code
_entity_poly.pdbx_strand_id
1 'polypeptide(L)'
;MTNENSNINDNGLTGEKLVSAVVSFLVLLFVYFPFVFPVVLWKKSTLSLASLHEKGGIFKTIAANDFPFFTWYRFAMDALIFISYIAGPVLIVIWSMNHELNGIISSIVFFWFMPVMLTLLKEIFGYFAYHANRSKEISDNTKRNS
;
A
#
# COMPACT_ATOMS: atom_id res chain seq x y z
N MET A 1 8.22 47.75 12.81
CA MET A 1 7.68 46.88 13.87
C MET A 1 6.17 46.96 13.80
N THR A 2 5.56 46.13 12.94
CA THR A 2 4.11 46.07 12.74
C THR A 2 3.58 44.80 13.38
N ASN A 3 2.65 45.00 14.31
CA ASN A 3 2.01 44.00 15.15
C ASN A 3 1.10 43.11 14.29
N GLU A 4 1.58 41.91 13.92
CA GLU A 4 0.71 40.84 13.43
C GLU A 4 0.01 40.20 14.64
N ASN A 5 -1.12 40.81 15.03
CA ASN A 5 -2.13 40.11 15.80
C ASN A 5 -2.74 39.02 14.89
N SER A 6 -2.09 37.87 14.82
CA SER A 6 -2.70 36.65 14.31
C SER A 6 -3.78 36.24 15.30
N ASN A 7 -4.99 36.73 15.04
CA ASN A 7 -6.22 36.27 15.67
C ASN A 7 -6.44 34.82 15.24
N ILE A 8 -5.75 33.90 15.90
CA ILE A 8 -6.00 32.47 15.84
C ILE A 8 -7.34 32.30 16.54
N ASN A 9 -8.43 32.38 15.76
CA ASN A 9 -9.73 31.86 16.17
C ASN A 9 -9.54 30.35 16.38
N ASP A 10 -9.15 29.97 17.61
CA ASP A 10 -9.28 28.63 18.15
C ASP A 10 -10.77 28.32 18.19
N ASN A 11 -11.28 27.90 17.04
CA ASN A 11 -12.59 27.31 16.91
C ASN A 11 -12.50 25.94 17.60
N GLY A 12 -12.61 25.96 18.94
CA GLY A 12 -12.61 24.82 19.82
C GLY A 12 -13.54 23.72 19.32
N LEU A 13 -13.33 22.51 19.82
CA LEU A 13 -14.07 21.31 19.44
C LEU A 13 -15.57 21.47 19.81
N THR A 14 -16.33 22.14 18.95
CA THR A 14 -17.79 22.30 19.06
C THR A 14 -18.48 20.96 18.85
N GLY A 15 -19.63 20.73 19.49
CA GLY A 15 -20.40 19.49 19.34
C GLY A 15 -20.69 19.11 17.88
N GLU A 16 -20.94 20.09 17.01
CA GLU A 16 -21.15 19.87 15.57
C GLU A 16 -19.92 19.30 14.85
N LYS A 17 -18.72 19.83 15.16
CA LYS A 17 -17.45 19.30 14.64
C LYS A 17 -17.19 17.87 15.13
N LEU A 18 -17.56 17.56 16.38
CA LEU A 18 -17.40 16.22 16.92
C LEU A 18 -18.34 15.22 16.23
N VAL A 19 -19.61 15.58 16.03
CA VAL A 19 -20.56 14.75 15.26
C VAL A 19 -20.07 14.56 13.83
N SER A 20 -19.62 15.63 13.16
CA SER A 20 -19.07 15.54 11.80
C SER A 20 -17.83 14.64 11.73
N ALA A 21 -16.93 14.72 12.71
CA ALA A 21 -15.76 13.86 12.81
C ALA A 21 -16.14 12.39 13.01
N VAL A 22 -17.12 12.09 13.88
CA VAL A 22 -17.61 10.72 14.11
C VAL A 22 -18.25 10.15 12.85
N VAL A 23 -19.12 10.92 12.17
CA VAL A 23 -19.75 10.48 10.92
C VAL A 23 -18.68 10.21 9.85
N SER A 24 -17.70 11.11 9.71
CA SER A 24 -16.60 10.94 8.77
C SER A 24 -15.76 9.70 9.08
N PHE A 25 -15.48 9.45 10.36
CA PHE A 25 -14.78 8.26 10.81
C PHE A 25 -15.56 6.97 10.50
N LEU A 26 -16.88 6.95 10.76
CA LEU A 26 -17.72 5.80 10.45
C LEU A 26 -17.77 5.51 8.95
N VAL A 27 -17.91 6.54 8.11
CA VAL A 27 -17.86 6.39 6.65
C VAL A 27 -16.50 5.86 6.20
N LEU A 28 -15.42 6.41 6.74
CA LEU A 28 -14.07 5.95 6.41
C LEU A 28 -13.87 4.48 6.79
N LEU A 29 -14.31 4.08 7.99
CA LEU A 29 -14.07 2.74 8.53
C LEU A 29 -14.98 1.69 7.90
N PHE A 30 -16.28 1.96 7.74
CA PHE A 30 -17.27 0.98 7.30
C PHE A 30 -17.56 1.01 5.81
N VAL A 31 -17.22 2.09 5.11
CA VAL A 31 -17.46 2.21 3.66
C VAL A 31 -16.13 2.25 2.92
N TYR A 32 -15.29 3.22 3.22
CA TYR A 32 -14.08 3.44 2.43
C TYR A 32 -13.06 2.31 2.61
N PHE A 33 -12.74 1.95 3.84
CA PHE A 33 -11.74 0.92 4.13
C PHE A 33 -12.11 -0.47 3.58
N PRO A 34 -13.34 -0.99 3.75
CA PRO A 34 -13.69 -2.30 3.19
C PRO A 34 -13.89 -2.29 1.69
N PHE A 35 -14.53 -1.28 1.10
CA PHE A 35 -14.97 -1.35 -0.30
C PHE A 35 -14.09 -0.58 -1.28
N VAL A 36 -13.56 0.56 -0.87
CA VAL A 36 -12.84 1.47 -1.77
C VAL A 36 -11.34 1.20 -1.71
N PHE A 37 -10.80 1.03 -0.50
CA PHE A 37 -9.37 0.95 -0.28
C PHE A 37 -8.71 -0.24 -1.00
N PRO A 38 -9.23 -1.48 -0.97
CA PRO A 38 -8.62 -2.60 -1.67
C PRO A 38 -8.52 -2.37 -3.19
N VAL A 39 -9.59 -1.80 -3.78
CA VAL A 39 -9.67 -1.47 -5.21
C VAL A 39 -8.68 -0.37 -5.58
N VAL A 40 -8.55 0.66 -4.74
CA VAL A 40 -7.57 1.74 -4.95
C VAL A 40 -6.14 1.22 -4.95
N LEU A 41 -5.80 0.32 -4.02
CA LEU A 41 -4.47 -0.30 -3.96
C LEU A 41 -4.19 -1.15 -5.20
N TRP A 42 -5.16 -1.97 -5.61
CA TRP A 42 -5.05 -2.76 -6.84
C TRP A 42 -4.84 -1.86 -8.07
N LYS A 43 -5.60 -0.77 -8.20
CA LYS A 43 -5.44 0.20 -9.30
C LYS A 43 -4.07 0.86 -9.29
N LYS A 44 -3.55 1.25 -8.12
CA LYS A 44 -2.21 1.84 -7.98
C LYS A 44 -1.12 0.87 -8.45
N SER A 45 -1.18 -0.40 -8.06
CA SER A 45 -0.23 -1.41 -8.52
C SER A 45 -0.36 -1.69 -10.03
N THR A 46 -1.58 -1.68 -10.57
CA THR A 46 -1.81 -1.80 -12.01
C THR A 46 -1.16 -0.64 -12.79
N LEU A 47 -1.35 0.60 -12.32
CA LEU A 47 -0.73 1.78 -12.93
C LEU A 47 0.80 1.76 -12.82
N SER A 48 1.34 1.26 -11.70
CA SER A 48 2.78 1.06 -11.52
C SER A 48 3.34 0.13 -12.61
N LEU A 49 2.70 -1.01 -12.84
CA LEU A 49 3.09 -1.96 -13.90
C LEU A 49 2.92 -1.38 -15.31
N ALA A 50 1.84 -0.63 -15.56
CA ALA A 50 1.66 0.05 -16.85
C ALA A 50 2.78 1.06 -17.12
N SER A 51 3.12 1.89 -16.13
CA SER A 51 4.21 2.86 -16.24
C SER A 51 5.57 2.20 -16.48
N LEU A 52 5.75 0.98 -15.99
CA LEU A 52 6.97 0.19 -16.19
C LEU A 52 7.11 -0.24 -17.64
N HIS A 53 6.01 -0.58 -18.30
CA HIS A 53 5.99 -0.87 -19.72
C HIS A 53 6.37 0.36 -20.55
N GLU A 54 5.77 1.52 -20.24
CA GLU A 54 6.07 2.80 -20.91
C GLU A 54 7.54 3.21 -20.77
N LYS A 55 8.19 2.90 -19.65
CA LYS A 55 9.61 3.20 -19.39
C LYS A 55 10.60 2.27 -20.10
N GLY A 56 10.12 1.37 -20.96
CA GLY A 56 10.96 0.42 -21.69
C GLY A 56 11.16 -0.91 -20.96
N GLY A 57 10.28 -1.23 -20.01
CA GLY A 57 10.17 -2.55 -19.40
C GLY A 57 10.96 -2.76 -18.09
N ILE A 58 10.72 -3.93 -17.51
CA ILE A 58 11.28 -4.39 -16.23
C ILE A 58 12.81 -4.37 -16.24
N PHE A 59 13.43 -4.98 -17.25
CA PHE A 59 14.90 -5.14 -17.29
C PHE A 59 15.64 -3.82 -17.34
N LYS A 60 15.18 -2.88 -18.19
CA LYS A 60 15.78 -1.56 -18.31
C LYS A 60 15.66 -0.76 -17.01
N THR A 61 14.49 -0.83 -16.36
CA THR A 61 14.24 -0.10 -15.12
C THR A 61 15.01 -0.69 -13.93
N ILE A 62 15.17 -2.01 -13.87
CA ILE A 62 15.98 -2.68 -12.84
C ILE A 62 17.46 -2.33 -13.02
N ALA A 63 17.98 -2.40 -14.24
CA ALA A 63 19.38 -2.16 -14.54
C ALA A 63 19.80 -0.69 -14.29
N ALA A 64 18.86 0.25 -14.38
CA ALA A 64 19.11 1.67 -14.18
C ALA A 64 19.10 2.12 -12.70
N ASN A 65 18.76 1.23 -11.75
CA ASN A 65 18.67 1.57 -10.34
C ASN A 65 19.86 1.02 -9.53
N ASP A 66 20.30 1.78 -8.54
CA ASP A 66 21.41 1.39 -7.64
C ASP A 66 21.10 0.12 -6.81
N PHE A 67 19.81 -0.20 -6.64
CA PHE A 67 19.33 -1.39 -5.95
C PHE A 67 18.42 -2.23 -6.85
N PRO A 68 18.99 -3.01 -7.78
CA PRO A 68 18.22 -3.75 -8.79
C PRO A 68 17.30 -4.79 -8.15
N PHE A 69 17.76 -5.51 -7.13
CA PHE A 69 16.97 -6.54 -6.45
C PHE A 69 15.76 -5.95 -5.71
N PHE A 70 15.94 -4.82 -5.04
CA PHE A 70 14.84 -4.14 -4.35
C PHE A 70 13.79 -3.61 -5.35
N THR A 71 14.27 -3.03 -6.45
CA THR A 71 13.43 -2.55 -7.54
C THR A 71 12.62 -3.69 -8.15
N TRP A 72 13.26 -4.84 -8.40
CA TRP A 72 12.58 -6.06 -8.85
C TRP A 72 11.51 -6.51 -7.84
N TYR A 73 11.86 -6.61 -6.56
CA TYR A 73 10.93 -7.03 -5.49
C TYR A 73 9.68 -6.14 -5.46
N ARG A 74 9.86 -4.82 -5.53
CA ARG A 74 8.75 -3.85 -5.54
C ARG A 74 7.80 -4.11 -6.71
N PHE A 75 8.32 -4.29 -7.92
CA PHE A 75 7.50 -4.57 -9.09
C PHE A 75 6.89 -5.98 -9.07
N ALA A 76 7.58 -6.97 -8.52
CA ALA A 76 7.03 -8.31 -8.30
C ALA A 76 5.84 -8.27 -7.33
N MET A 77 5.93 -7.48 -6.25
CA MET A 77 4.80 -7.27 -5.34
C MET A 77 3.65 -6.52 -6.00
N ASP A 78 3.91 -5.52 -6.83
CA ASP A 78 2.86 -4.86 -7.62
C ASP A 78 2.18 -5.85 -8.59
N ALA A 79 2.93 -6.77 -9.21
CA ALA A 79 2.39 -7.84 -10.04
C ALA A 79 1.54 -8.85 -9.25
N LEU A 80 1.97 -9.22 -8.03
CA LEU A 80 1.19 -10.08 -7.13
C LEU A 80 -0.11 -9.42 -6.68
N ILE A 81 -0.08 -8.12 -6.39
CA ILE A 81 -1.30 -7.36 -6.08
C ILE A 81 -2.22 -7.35 -7.29
N PHE A 82 -1.70 -7.05 -8.49
CA PHE A 82 -2.49 -7.03 -9.73
C PHE A 82 -3.17 -8.37 -10.00
N ILE A 83 -2.42 -9.48 -9.94
CA ILE A 83 -2.96 -10.81 -10.24
C ILE A 83 -3.95 -11.29 -9.18
N SER A 84 -3.88 -10.80 -7.94
CA SER A 84 -4.76 -11.26 -6.84
C SER A 84 -6.25 -11.10 -7.15
N TYR A 85 -6.66 -10.05 -7.86
CA TYR A 85 -8.07 -9.83 -8.25
C TYR A 85 -8.48 -10.56 -9.53
N ILE A 86 -7.51 -11.05 -10.31
CA ILE A 86 -7.77 -11.87 -11.51
C ILE A 86 -7.83 -13.34 -11.13
N ALA A 87 -6.81 -13.82 -10.41
CA ALA A 87 -6.69 -15.20 -9.97
C ALA A 87 -7.60 -15.52 -8.78
N GLY A 88 -7.90 -14.55 -7.91
CA GLY A 88 -8.74 -14.75 -6.73
C GLY A 88 -10.11 -15.37 -7.04
N PRO A 89 -10.91 -14.79 -7.97
CA PRO A 89 -12.18 -15.38 -8.37
C PRO A 89 -12.04 -16.81 -8.92
N VAL A 90 -11.01 -17.08 -9.73
CA VAL A 90 -10.75 -18.41 -10.28
C VAL A 90 -10.44 -19.41 -9.16
N LEU A 91 -9.58 -19.03 -8.22
CA LEU A 91 -9.23 -19.85 -7.07
C LEU A 91 -10.44 -20.09 -6.17
N ILE A 92 -11.29 -19.08 -5.93
CA ILE A 92 -12.53 -19.25 -5.16
C ILE A 92 -13.45 -20.25 -5.84
N VAL A 93 -13.63 -20.19 -7.17
CA VAL A 93 -14.46 -21.16 -7.89
C VAL A 93 -13.92 -22.58 -7.72
N ILE A 94 -12.61 -22.77 -7.91
CA ILE A 94 -11.97 -24.09 -7.72
C ILE A 94 -12.14 -24.58 -6.28
N TRP A 95 -11.94 -23.68 -5.32
CA TRP A 95 -12.01 -24.01 -3.89
C TRP A 95 -13.45 -24.31 -3.45
N SER A 96 -14.44 -23.65 -4.06
CA SER A 96 -15.86 -23.85 -3.78
C SER A 96 -16.38 -25.25 -4.14
N MET A 97 -15.71 -25.95 -5.05
CA MET A 97 -16.11 -27.30 -5.46
C MET A 97 -15.94 -28.34 -4.34
N ASN A 98 -15.14 -28.05 -3.31
CA ASN A 98 -14.76 -29.02 -2.27
C ASN A 98 -15.07 -28.55 -0.84
N HIS A 99 -15.73 -27.39 -0.66
CA HIS A 99 -15.90 -26.78 0.67
C HIS A 99 -17.34 -26.33 0.95
N GLU A 100 -17.66 -26.29 2.24
CA GLU A 100 -18.93 -25.75 2.74
C GLU A 100 -19.03 -24.23 2.55
N LEU A 101 -20.25 -23.70 2.58
CA LEU A 101 -20.56 -22.28 2.38
C LEU A 101 -19.71 -21.34 3.25
N ASN A 102 -19.45 -21.70 4.51
CA ASN A 102 -18.62 -20.90 5.41
C ASN A 102 -17.18 -20.73 4.90
N GLY A 103 -16.61 -21.78 4.31
CA GLY A 103 -15.28 -21.73 3.72
C GLY A 103 -15.26 -20.90 2.43
N ILE A 104 -16.33 -20.95 1.64
CA ILE A 104 -16.46 -20.13 0.43
C ILE A 104 -16.49 -18.65 0.80
N ILE A 105 -17.31 -18.28 1.80
CA ILE A 105 -17.43 -16.90 2.27
C ILE A 105 -16.09 -16.40 2.82
N SER A 106 -15.39 -17.19 3.65
CA SER A 106 -14.09 -16.79 4.19
C SER A 106 -13.04 -16.60 3.09
N SER A 107 -13.06 -17.45 2.05
CA SER A 107 -12.18 -17.31 0.90
C SER A 107 -12.46 -16.04 0.09
N ILE A 108 -13.74 -15.69 -0.12
CA ILE A 108 -14.13 -14.44 -0.78
C ILE A 108 -13.59 -13.24 -0.01
N VAL A 109 -13.81 -13.20 1.31
CA VAL A 109 -13.32 -12.11 2.16
C VAL A 109 -11.80 -12.04 2.13
N PHE A 110 -11.11 -13.18 2.21
CA PHE A 110 -9.66 -13.25 2.16
C PHE A 110 -9.11 -12.65 0.85
N PHE A 111 -9.60 -13.11 -0.30
CA PHE A 111 -9.14 -12.60 -1.60
C PHE A 111 -9.53 -11.14 -1.83
N TRP A 112 -10.68 -10.70 -1.30
CA TRP A 112 -11.10 -9.30 -1.37
C TRP A 112 -10.10 -8.36 -0.70
N PHE A 113 -9.60 -8.74 0.48
CA PHE A 113 -8.61 -7.96 1.24
C PHE A 113 -7.14 -8.28 0.90
N MET A 114 -6.89 -9.20 -0.05
CA MET A 114 -5.53 -9.60 -0.45
C MET A 114 -4.66 -8.42 -0.92
N PRO A 115 -5.15 -7.43 -1.71
CA PRO A 115 -4.35 -6.26 -2.08
C PRO A 115 -3.87 -5.45 -0.87
N VAL A 116 -4.68 -5.37 0.19
CA VAL A 116 -4.32 -4.67 1.43
C VAL A 116 -3.17 -5.41 2.10
N MET A 117 -3.30 -6.73 2.29
CA MET A 117 -2.28 -7.55 2.91
C MET A 117 -0.95 -7.52 2.15
N LEU A 118 -1.00 -7.67 0.82
CA LEU A 118 0.19 -7.62 -0.02
C LEU A 118 0.82 -6.22 -0.08
N THR A 119 0.02 -5.16 -0.02
CA THR A 119 0.55 -3.80 0.05
C THR A 119 1.28 -3.55 1.37
N LEU A 120 0.69 -3.97 2.49
CA LEU A 120 1.35 -3.89 3.80
C LEU A 120 2.65 -4.68 3.81
N LEU A 121 2.65 -5.89 3.26
CA LEU A 121 3.86 -6.70 3.13
C LEU A 121 4.94 -5.96 2.32
N LYS A 122 4.58 -5.42 1.15
CA LYS A 122 5.46 -4.65 0.28
C LYS A 122 6.07 -3.44 1.01
N GLU A 123 5.27 -2.71 1.79
CA GLU A 123 5.73 -1.54 2.55
C GLU A 123 6.63 -1.91 3.72
N ILE A 124 6.30 -2.96 4.48
CA ILE A 124 7.12 -3.44 5.61
C ILE A 124 8.50 -3.86 5.12
N PHE A 125 8.58 -4.72 4.09
CA PHE A 125 9.87 -5.12 3.52
C PHE A 125 10.59 -3.93 2.88
N GLY A 126 9.84 -3.00 2.27
CA GLY A 126 10.36 -1.72 1.78
C GLY A 126 11.09 -0.92 2.84
N TYR A 127 10.44 -0.76 3.99
CA TYR A 127 10.97 -0.02 5.13
C TYR A 127 12.23 -0.69 5.70
N PHE A 128 12.20 -2.00 5.92
CA PHE A 128 13.36 -2.75 6.41
C PHE A 128 14.55 -2.67 5.45
N ALA A 129 14.33 -2.83 4.15
CA ALA A 129 15.38 -2.75 3.14
C ALA A 129 16.03 -1.35 3.10
N TYR A 130 15.22 -0.29 3.17
CA TYR A 130 15.72 1.08 3.22
C TYR A 130 16.59 1.34 4.46
N HIS A 131 16.15 0.91 5.64
CA HIS A 131 16.90 1.10 6.87
C HIS A 131 18.20 0.30 6.92
N ALA A 132 18.20 -0.94 6.44
CA ALA A 132 19.40 -1.78 6.38
C ALA A 132 20.50 -1.18 5.49
N ASN A 133 20.12 -0.53 4.39
CA ASN A 133 21.07 0.13 3.50
C ASN A 133 21.61 1.42 4.12
N ARG A 134 20.75 2.25 4.71
CA ARG A 134 21.16 3.50 5.38
C ARG A 134 22.14 3.25 6.53
N SER A 135 21.98 2.16 7.29
CA SER A 135 22.92 1.82 8.36
C SER A 135 24.32 1.47 7.85
N LYS A 136 24.42 0.86 6.66
CA LYS A 136 25.72 0.51 6.05
C LYS A 136 26.47 1.75 5.58
N GLU A 137 25.77 2.67 4.90
CA GLU A 137 26.37 3.94 4.45
C GLU A 137 26.93 4.77 5.61
N ILE A 138 26.21 4.84 6.73
CA ILE A 138 26.66 5.57 7.93
C ILE A 138 27.92 4.91 8.52
N SER A 139 27.95 3.58 8.61
CA SER A 139 29.12 2.84 9.10
C SER A 139 30.34 3.05 8.21
N ASP A 140 30.18 3.00 6.89
CA ASP A 140 31.30 3.12 5.95
C ASP A 140 31.86 4.55 5.92
N ASN A 141 31.00 5.56 5.99
CA ASN A 141 31.44 6.96 6.11
C ASN A 141 32.14 7.23 7.44
N THR A 142 31.74 6.57 8.53
CA THR A 142 32.41 6.71 9.83
C THR A 142 33.83 6.12 9.78
N LYS A 143 34.01 4.94 9.16
CA LYS A 143 35.32 4.31 8.96
C LYS A 143 36.24 5.07 8.01
N ARG A 144 35.68 5.81 7.04
CA ARG A 144 36.46 6.61 6.09
C ARG A 144 37.03 7.89 6.70
N ASN A 145 36.41 8.38 7.77
CA ASN A 145 36.75 9.63 8.45
C ASN A 145 37.52 9.40 9.77
N SER A 146 37.82 8.16 10.13
CA SER A 146 38.64 7.75 11.28
C SER A 146 40.00 7.24 10.84
#